data_AF-A0A1B8U703-F1
#
_entry.id   AF-A0A1B8U703-F1
#
_cell.length_a   1.000
_cell.length_b   1.000
_cell.length_c   1.000
_cell.angle_alpha   90.00
_cell.angle_beta   90.00
_cell.angle_gamma   90.00
#
_symmetry.space_group_name_H-M   'P 1'
#
loop_
_entity.id
_entity.type
_entity.pdbx_description
1 polymer ?
#
loop_
_entity_poly.entity_id
_entity_poly.type
_entity_poly.pdbx_seq_one_letter_code
_entity_poly.pdbx_strand_id
1 'polypeptide(L)'
;MNITRVENVLKTTTVFFLFFLNIAVFSQNQSNPSSLKKEINNTKSAKEILAISKEYISKKEYNNAVLFLSEHYDKFSDNQYINWVYAYALSMNNNNSEADNKFKKAISIDATNKDLQLDYARFLYKIGKINKVETILSRFLDKNSKNIEFLMMQANINFWKGDIKKSRRLITKINEIYPNSDYTKNLEAEIAAVTATYIKANFEYQTDSQPLDYFVSHIVVGEYVSRFLNPQLEVSRYSFTPENEDALIIQLKNQFYFNKLKLTANAFGGIYINHSDKSDWIGGLSITKDLFKKTFLKVGYAKNNLLSTIASTSINLTYQSLFGEIDYSNKWIVLHSWYNHQMFYDDNIIKSFGSWILSQPIKFKKLNFQIGYSFNYTDSEDTLFFFDNQGVGVYNPYFTPEEQEIHSGIFIINYKPSKKISLEAKVNYGFIGNIRNPYPVTTTSNTTEIGGFYDATFTPKEYTGSIKYNFSNNFIANITYIDQETFFYSRKNINLGINFKI
;
A
#
# COMPACT_ATOMS: atom_id res chain seq x y z
N MET A 1 24.13 -43.17 -13.72
CA MET A 1 24.54 -41.84 -14.22
C MET A 1 23.78 -40.83 -13.39
N ASN A 2 24.52 -40.09 -12.57
CA ASN A 2 24.15 -39.76 -11.19
C ASN A 2 23.31 -38.47 -11.06
N ILE A 3 22.21 -38.59 -10.34
CA ILE A 3 21.45 -37.51 -9.71
C ILE A 3 22.15 -37.20 -8.38
N THR A 4 23.14 -36.30 -8.36
CA THR A 4 23.79 -35.82 -7.11
C THR A 4 24.45 -34.45 -7.31
N ARG A 5 23.65 -33.40 -7.56
CA ARG A 5 24.17 -32.02 -7.44
C ARG A 5 23.20 -30.97 -6.86
N VAL A 6 21.94 -31.34 -6.57
CA VAL A 6 20.96 -30.40 -5.99
C VAL A 6 20.84 -30.55 -4.45
N GLU A 7 21.26 -31.68 -3.87
CA GLU A 7 21.13 -31.92 -2.42
C GLU A 7 22.27 -31.36 -1.56
N ASN A 8 23.37 -30.88 -2.15
CA ASN A 8 24.53 -30.36 -1.40
C ASN A 8 24.54 -28.85 -1.16
N VAL A 9 23.55 -28.09 -1.67
CA VAL A 9 23.41 -26.64 -1.40
C VAL A 9 22.46 -26.37 -0.21
N LEU A 10 21.69 -27.37 0.21
CA LEU A 10 20.71 -27.27 1.32
C LEU A 10 21.25 -27.73 2.68
N LYS A 11 22.52 -28.15 2.78
CA LYS A 11 23.15 -28.64 4.02
C LYS A 11 24.16 -27.69 4.69
N THR A 12 24.36 -26.49 4.17
CA THR A 12 25.38 -25.53 4.68
C THR A 12 24.84 -24.23 5.26
N THR A 13 23.52 -24.09 5.45
CA THR A 13 22.89 -22.94 6.16
C THR A 13 22.32 -23.30 7.53
N THR A 14 22.69 -24.47 8.07
CA THR A 14 22.40 -24.85 9.46
C THR A 14 23.69 -24.76 10.27
N VAL A 15 23.98 -23.59 10.82
CA VAL A 15 24.84 -23.28 11.99
C VAL A 15 25.14 -21.78 11.88
N PHE A 16 24.38 -20.96 12.59
CA PHE A 16 24.71 -19.64 13.16
C PHE A 16 23.39 -18.91 13.47
N PHE A 17 22.70 -19.31 14.55
CA PHE A 17 21.92 -18.42 15.42
C PHE A 17 21.34 -19.23 16.60
N LEU A 18 22.24 -19.75 17.44
CA LEU A 18 21.93 -20.28 18.76
C LEU A 18 22.99 -19.69 19.68
N PHE A 19 22.67 -18.62 20.41
CA PHE A 19 23.23 -18.31 21.74
C PHE A 19 22.64 -16.97 22.27
N PHE A 20 22.15 -17.01 23.51
CA PHE A 20 21.67 -15.93 24.41
C PHE A 20 20.29 -15.31 24.10
N LEU A 21 19.28 -15.26 24.98
CA LEU A 21 19.23 -15.39 26.45
C LEU A 21 17.85 -15.91 26.90
N ASN A 22 17.85 -17.03 27.62
CA ASN A 22 16.84 -17.42 28.60
C ASN A 22 17.06 -16.60 29.87
N ILE A 23 16.03 -15.97 30.44
CA ILE A 23 15.83 -15.92 31.90
C ILE A 23 14.34 -16.06 32.18
N ALA A 24 13.97 -17.21 32.74
CA ALA A 24 12.71 -17.44 33.43
C ALA A 24 12.86 -17.02 34.90
N VAL A 25 11.77 -16.47 35.44
CA VAL A 25 11.19 -16.73 36.77
C VAL A 25 12.18 -16.90 37.94
N PHE A 26 12.14 -15.95 38.87
CA PHE A 26 12.30 -16.25 40.30
C PHE A 26 11.18 -15.61 41.11
N SER A 27 10.43 -16.49 41.76
CA SER A 27 9.56 -16.22 42.89
C SER A 27 10.41 -16.22 44.16
N GLN A 28 10.18 -15.24 45.04
CA GLN A 28 10.07 -15.35 46.49
C GLN A 28 10.39 -14.00 47.13
N ASN A 29 9.36 -13.32 47.64
CA ASN A 29 9.50 -12.76 48.97
C ASN A 29 8.15 -12.80 49.67
N GLN A 30 7.99 -13.85 50.46
CA GLN A 30 6.97 -13.96 51.49
C GLN A 30 7.54 -13.24 52.72
N SER A 31 6.88 -12.18 53.15
CA SER A 31 6.89 -11.82 54.57
C SER A 31 5.50 -11.33 54.95
N ASN A 32 4.86 -12.12 55.81
CA ASN A 32 3.86 -11.67 56.75
C ASN A 32 4.51 -11.87 58.13
N PRO A 33 4.24 -11.01 59.12
CA PRO A 33 3.09 -11.34 59.93
C PRO A 33 2.22 -10.15 60.39
N SER A 34 0.94 -10.48 60.46
CA SER A 34 0.01 -10.19 61.56
C SER A 34 -0.58 -8.77 61.76
N SER A 35 -1.92 -8.85 61.91
CA SER A 35 -2.78 -8.10 62.82
C SER A 35 -3.06 -6.62 62.53
N LEU A 36 -4.18 -6.35 61.87
CA LEU A 36 -5.42 -6.03 62.60
C LEU A 36 -6.58 -5.98 61.61
N LYS A 37 -7.49 -6.97 61.73
CA LYS A 37 -8.86 -6.84 61.27
C LYS A 37 -9.45 -5.58 61.87
N LYS A 38 -9.82 -4.62 61.03
CA LYS A 38 -10.94 -3.73 61.32
C LYS A 38 -11.99 -4.02 60.26
N GLU A 39 -12.85 -5.00 60.58
CA GLU A 39 -14.15 -5.13 59.95
C GLU A 39 -14.89 -3.81 60.16
N ILE A 40 -14.93 -2.97 59.14
CA ILE A 40 -15.99 -1.99 58.98
C ILE A 40 -16.99 -2.66 58.05
N ASN A 41 -17.94 -3.38 58.64
CA ASN A 41 -19.18 -3.76 57.97
C ASN A 41 -19.97 -2.46 57.69
N ASN A 42 -19.59 -1.74 56.64
CA ASN A 42 -20.47 -0.82 55.94
C ASN A 42 -20.81 -1.50 54.61
N THR A 43 -21.80 -2.39 54.63
CA THR A 43 -22.37 -2.95 53.40
C THR A 43 -23.05 -1.82 52.64
N LYS A 44 -22.29 -1.14 51.78
CA LYS A 44 -22.80 -0.13 50.87
C LYS A 44 -23.86 -0.76 49.97
N SER A 45 -25.01 -0.12 49.89
CA SER A 45 -26.08 -0.45 48.96
C SER A 45 -25.65 -0.20 47.50
N ALA A 46 -26.34 -0.82 46.54
CA ALA A 46 -26.11 -0.57 45.12
C ALA A 46 -26.22 0.93 44.76
N LYS A 47 -27.11 1.67 45.43
CA LYS A 47 -27.30 3.11 45.24
C LYS A 47 -26.09 3.92 45.69
N GLU A 48 -25.50 3.57 46.82
CA GLU A 48 -24.28 4.22 47.32
C GLU A 48 -23.07 3.91 46.45
N ILE A 49 -22.94 2.66 45.98
CA ILE A 49 -21.86 2.29 45.05
C ILE A 49 -22.00 3.08 43.74
N LEU A 50 -23.21 3.18 43.18
CA LEU A 50 -23.44 3.99 41.99
C LEU A 50 -23.13 5.47 42.21
N ALA A 51 -23.49 6.04 43.36
CA ALA A 51 -23.24 7.45 43.67
C ALA A 51 -21.74 7.75 43.73
N ILE A 52 -20.97 6.95 44.49
CA ILE A 52 -19.52 7.11 44.63
C ILE A 52 -18.82 6.91 43.28
N SER A 53 -19.20 5.88 42.52
CA SER A 53 -18.62 5.63 41.20
C SER A 53 -18.88 6.78 40.22
N LYS A 54 -20.09 7.36 40.23
CA LYS A 54 -20.44 8.53 39.41
C LYS A 54 -19.66 9.78 39.84
N GLU A 55 -19.38 9.94 41.12
CA GLU A 55 -18.53 11.02 41.62
C GLU A 55 -17.08 10.89 41.14
N TYR A 56 -16.49 9.68 41.21
CA TYR A 56 -15.17 9.45 40.61
C TYR A 56 -15.16 9.74 39.11
N ILE A 57 -16.20 9.31 38.39
CA ILE A 57 -16.34 9.57 36.95
C ILE A 57 -16.47 11.07 36.65
N SER A 58 -17.24 11.84 37.43
CA SER A 58 -17.42 13.28 37.20
C SER A 58 -16.13 14.07 37.44
N LYS A 59 -15.29 13.59 38.37
CA LYS A 59 -13.92 14.09 38.60
C LYS A 59 -12.89 13.59 37.57
N LYS A 60 -13.30 12.77 36.59
CA LYS A 60 -12.45 12.09 35.60
C LYS A 60 -11.44 11.11 36.21
N GLU A 61 -11.68 10.64 37.43
CA GLU A 61 -10.87 9.66 38.14
C GLU A 61 -11.27 8.23 37.73
N TYR A 62 -11.13 7.90 36.44
CA TYR A 62 -11.64 6.63 35.89
C TYR A 62 -10.99 5.39 36.49
N ASN A 63 -9.69 5.46 36.83
CA ASN A 63 -8.99 4.38 37.54
C ASN A 63 -9.60 4.11 38.92
N ASN A 64 -9.89 5.16 39.70
CA ASN A 64 -10.51 5.02 41.02
C ASN A 64 -11.92 4.46 40.91
N ALA A 65 -12.69 4.90 39.91
CA ALA A 65 -14.02 4.33 39.63
C ALA A 65 -13.94 2.83 39.29
N VAL A 66 -12.99 2.42 38.46
CA VAL A 66 -12.78 1.01 38.09
C VAL A 66 -12.39 0.18 39.30
N LEU A 67 -11.41 0.62 40.09
CA LEU A 67 -10.99 -0.08 41.32
C LEU A 67 -12.15 -0.22 42.30
N PHE A 68 -12.83 0.88 42.60
CA PHE A 68 -13.95 0.89 43.53
C PHE A 68 -15.10 -0.02 43.08
N LEU A 69 -15.45 -0.01 41.78
CA LEU A 69 -16.45 -0.90 41.21
C LEU A 69 -16.00 -2.37 41.24
N SER A 70 -14.72 -2.65 41.01
CA SER A 70 -14.17 -4.00 41.04
C SER A 70 -14.27 -4.63 42.43
N GLU A 71 -13.95 -3.89 43.49
CA GLU A 71 -13.98 -4.35 44.88
C GLU A 71 -15.39 -4.73 45.36
N HIS A 72 -16.42 -4.11 44.77
CA HIS A 72 -17.82 -4.32 45.17
C HIS A 72 -18.60 -5.13 44.14
N TYR A 73 -17.98 -5.57 43.04
CA TYR A 73 -18.70 -6.14 41.90
C TYR A 73 -19.40 -7.45 42.23
N ASP A 74 -18.78 -8.34 43.01
CA ASP A 74 -19.28 -9.69 43.25
C ASP A 74 -20.68 -9.72 43.88
N LYS A 75 -21.01 -8.72 44.71
CA LYS A 75 -22.33 -8.60 45.35
C LYS A 75 -23.41 -8.00 44.44
N PHE A 76 -23.01 -7.32 43.37
CA PHE A 76 -23.90 -6.53 42.51
C PHE A 76 -23.73 -6.85 41.02
N SER A 77 -23.19 -8.04 40.70
CA SER A 77 -22.89 -8.46 39.33
C SER A 77 -24.12 -8.58 38.43
N ASP A 78 -25.31 -8.74 39.02
CA ASP A 78 -26.60 -8.80 38.30
C ASP A 78 -27.37 -7.47 38.33
N ASN A 79 -26.78 -6.41 38.88
CA ASN A 79 -27.36 -5.07 38.80
C ASN A 79 -27.01 -4.42 37.45
N GLN A 80 -28.04 -4.07 36.65
CA GLN A 80 -27.87 -3.45 35.33
C GLN A 80 -27.07 -2.14 35.38
N TYR A 81 -27.40 -1.25 36.31
CA TYR A 81 -26.77 0.08 36.40
C TYR A 81 -25.31 -0.02 36.86
N ILE A 82 -25.00 -0.97 37.76
CA ILE A 82 -23.60 -1.22 38.16
C ILE A 82 -22.79 -1.70 36.96
N ASN A 83 -23.31 -2.66 36.19
CA ASN A 83 -22.64 -3.10 34.96
C ASN A 83 -22.49 -1.97 33.94
N TRP A 84 -23.50 -1.12 33.78
CA TRP A 84 -23.46 0.02 32.85
C TRP A 84 -22.41 1.06 33.26
N VAL A 85 -22.44 1.54 34.51
CA VAL A 85 -21.46 2.51 35.03
C VAL A 85 -20.06 1.94 35.00
N TYR A 86 -19.91 0.65 35.30
CA TYR A 86 -18.62 -0.04 35.22
C TYR A 86 -18.10 -0.13 33.78
N ALA A 87 -18.96 -0.48 32.83
CA ALA A 87 -18.60 -0.47 31.42
C ALA A 87 -18.14 0.91 30.95
N TYR A 88 -18.83 1.97 31.37
CA TYR A 88 -18.45 3.34 31.07
C TYR A 88 -17.08 3.70 31.66
N ALA A 89 -16.85 3.41 32.94
CA ALA A 89 -15.57 3.67 33.60
C ALA A 89 -14.41 2.93 32.91
N LEU A 90 -14.60 1.64 32.58
CA LEU A 90 -13.62 0.83 31.84
C LEU A 90 -13.33 1.40 30.44
N SER A 91 -14.35 1.87 29.73
CA SER A 91 -14.23 2.52 28.41
C SER A 91 -13.43 3.82 28.46
N MET A 92 -13.65 4.63 29.50
CA MET A 92 -12.89 5.87 29.72
C MET A 92 -11.45 5.59 30.18
N ASN A 93 -11.23 4.42 30.78
CA ASN A 93 -9.92 3.92 31.18
C ASN A 93 -9.19 3.07 30.11
N ASN A 94 -9.67 3.09 28.86
CA ASN A 94 -9.13 2.31 27.73
C ASN A 94 -9.12 0.77 27.91
N ASN A 95 -9.80 0.23 28.92
CA ASN A 95 -10.00 -1.22 29.07
C ASN A 95 -11.19 -1.69 28.23
N ASN A 96 -11.01 -1.64 26.91
CA ASN A 96 -12.10 -1.84 25.94
C ASN A 96 -12.69 -3.26 25.97
N SER A 97 -11.87 -4.29 26.23
CA SER A 97 -12.35 -5.67 26.23
C SER A 97 -13.31 -5.93 27.39
N GLU A 98 -12.96 -5.47 28.59
CA GLU A 98 -13.84 -5.60 29.76
C GLU A 98 -15.05 -4.68 29.65
N ALA A 99 -14.89 -3.47 29.11
CA ALA A 99 -16.01 -2.57 28.85
C ALA A 99 -17.07 -3.22 27.94
N ASP A 100 -16.66 -3.85 26.83
CA ASP A 100 -17.56 -4.57 25.92
C ASP A 100 -18.34 -5.68 26.66
N ASN A 101 -17.68 -6.40 27.57
CA ASN A 101 -18.32 -7.46 28.35
C ASN A 101 -19.33 -6.90 29.36
N LYS A 102 -18.99 -5.83 30.08
CA LYS A 102 -19.91 -5.21 31.06
C LYS A 102 -21.12 -4.56 30.39
N PHE A 103 -20.94 -3.92 29.23
CA PHE A 103 -22.06 -3.42 28.43
C PHE A 103 -23.00 -4.55 27.99
N LYS A 104 -22.48 -5.66 27.46
CA LYS A 104 -23.30 -6.82 27.08
C LYS A 104 -24.04 -7.42 28.28
N LYS A 105 -23.40 -7.51 29.44
CA LYS A 105 -24.05 -8.00 30.67
C LYS A 105 -25.19 -7.06 31.09
N ALA A 106 -24.97 -5.74 31.11
CA ALA A 106 -26.03 -4.77 31.38
C ALA A 106 -27.21 -4.93 30.40
N ILE A 107 -26.94 -5.07 29.10
CA ILE A 107 -27.97 -5.24 28.06
C ILE A 107 -28.70 -6.59 28.19
N SER A 108 -28.02 -7.64 28.66
CA SER A 108 -28.65 -8.94 28.90
C SER A 108 -29.65 -8.93 30.05
N ILE A 109 -29.47 -8.01 31.02
CA ILE A 109 -30.39 -7.84 32.15
C ILE A 109 -31.65 -7.08 31.70
N ASP A 110 -31.48 -6.05 30.87
CA ASP A 110 -32.60 -5.32 30.27
C ASP A 110 -32.26 -4.88 28.84
N ALA A 111 -32.81 -5.64 27.90
CA ALA A 111 -32.63 -5.42 26.48
C ALA A 111 -33.52 -4.30 25.92
N THR A 112 -34.40 -3.70 26.72
CA THR A 112 -35.32 -2.63 26.27
C THR A 112 -34.84 -1.23 26.64
N ASN A 113 -33.87 -1.11 27.56
CA ASN A 113 -33.26 0.16 27.93
C ASN A 113 -32.56 0.82 26.74
N LYS A 114 -33.16 1.89 26.22
CA LYS A 114 -32.66 2.62 25.05
C LYS A 114 -31.35 3.33 25.35
N ASP A 115 -31.27 4.05 26.48
CA ASP A 115 -30.10 4.85 26.84
C ASP A 115 -28.84 3.98 27.00
N LEU A 116 -28.99 2.80 27.59
CA LEU A 116 -27.92 1.82 27.70
C LEU A 116 -27.44 1.33 26.32
N GLN A 117 -28.36 1.03 25.40
CA GLN A 117 -27.98 0.62 24.05
C GLN A 117 -27.29 1.74 23.28
N LEU A 118 -27.71 2.98 23.49
CA LEU A 118 -27.08 4.15 22.87
C LEU A 118 -25.67 4.42 23.42
N ASP A 119 -25.46 4.27 24.73
CA ASP A 119 -24.13 4.33 25.34
C ASP A 119 -23.22 3.20 24.84
N TYR A 120 -23.76 2.00 24.65
CA TYR A 120 -23.02 0.93 24.03
C TYR A 120 -22.69 1.22 22.56
N ALA A 121 -23.59 1.86 21.79
CA ALA A 121 -23.30 2.32 20.44
C ALA A 121 -22.18 3.37 20.41
N ARG A 122 -22.19 4.35 21.33
CA ARG A 122 -21.10 5.34 21.49
C ARG A 122 -19.77 4.67 21.76
N PHE A 123 -19.75 3.71 22.69
CA PHE A 123 -18.57 2.93 22.99
C PHE A 123 -18.06 2.17 21.76
N LEU A 124 -18.94 1.41 21.10
CA LEU A 124 -18.60 0.65 19.90
C LEU A 124 -18.10 1.53 18.75
N TYR A 125 -18.67 2.73 18.61
CA TYR A 125 -18.24 3.74 17.63
C TYR A 125 -16.82 4.23 17.95
N LYS A 126 -16.55 4.59 19.22
CA LYS A 126 -15.23 5.00 19.70
C LYS A 126 -14.14 3.95 19.43
N ILE A 127 -14.47 2.66 19.59
CA ILE A 127 -13.51 1.55 19.36
C ILE A 127 -13.55 0.99 17.93
N GLY A 128 -14.25 1.64 16.99
CA GLY A 128 -14.25 1.30 15.57
C GLY A 128 -15.01 0.01 15.22
N LYS A 129 -15.94 -0.48 16.07
CA LYS A 129 -16.76 -1.67 15.80
C LYS A 129 -18.01 -1.34 14.97
N ILE A 130 -17.79 -0.76 13.80
CA ILE A 130 -18.79 -0.11 12.95
C ILE A 130 -20.02 -0.99 12.64
N ASN A 131 -19.82 -2.25 12.25
CA ASN A 131 -20.95 -3.15 11.91
C ASN A 131 -21.92 -3.35 13.09
N LYS A 132 -21.40 -3.41 14.33
CA LYS A 132 -22.22 -3.53 15.54
C LYS A 132 -22.97 -2.23 15.82
N VAL A 133 -22.31 -1.08 15.62
CA VAL A 133 -22.94 0.24 15.76
C VAL A 133 -24.13 0.35 14.82
N GLU A 134 -23.98 0.01 13.54
CA GLU A 134 -25.07 0.07 12.56
C GLU A 134 -26.28 -0.78 12.96
N THR A 135 -26.04 -1.96 13.54
CA THR A 135 -27.11 -2.87 14.01
C THR A 135 -27.89 -2.28 15.18
N ILE A 136 -27.23 -1.50 16.03
CA ILE A 136 -27.88 -0.78 17.14
C ILE A 136 -28.62 0.43 16.55
N LEU A 137 -27.92 1.28 15.79
CA LEU A 137 -28.50 2.49 15.19
C LEU A 137 -29.73 2.19 14.34
N SER A 138 -29.80 1.09 13.60
CA SER A 138 -30.96 0.73 12.78
C SER A 138 -32.23 0.46 13.59
N ARG A 139 -32.14 0.20 14.90
CA ARG A 139 -33.28 0.01 15.80
C ARG A 139 -33.79 1.32 16.39
N PHE A 140 -32.94 2.35 16.42
CA PHE A 140 -33.21 3.63 17.09
C PHE A 140 -33.37 4.80 16.12
N LEU A 141 -32.81 4.70 14.92
CA LEU A 141 -32.97 5.66 13.84
C LEU A 141 -34.04 5.17 12.88
N ASP A 142 -35.25 5.72 13.01
CA ASP A 142 -36.23 5.68 11.92
C ASP A 142 -36.04 6.87 10.96
N LYS A 143 -36.86 6.92 9.91
CA LYS A 143 -36.82 7.99 8.89
C LYS A 143 -37.05 9.38 9.50
N ASN A 144 -37.78 9.47 10.61
CA ASN A 144 -38.18 10.70 11.27
C ASN A 144 -37.23 11.11 12.40
N SER A 145 -36.26 10.28 12.75
CA SER A 145 -35.30 10.59 13.81
C SER A 145 -34.59 11.92 13.54
N LYS A 146 -34.61 12.77 14.56
CA LYS A 146 -33.94 14.08 14.60
C LYS A 146 -32.72 14.08 15.51
N ASN A 147 -32.31 12.93 16.06
CA ASN A 147 -31.17 12.88 16.96
C ASN A 147 -29.87 13.16 16.21
N ILE A 148 -29.32 14.37 16.40
CA ILE A 148 -28.11 14.85 15.72
C ILE A 148 -26.91 13.92 15.88
N GLU A 149 -26.67 13.41 17.09
CA GLU A 149 -25.52 12.57 17.38
C GLU A 149 -25.54 11.29 16.55
N PHE A 150 -26.70 10.62 16.48
CA PHE A 150 -26.82 9.38 15.73
C PHE A 150 -26.87 9.60 14.22
N LEU A 151 -27.47 10.71 13.76
CA LEU A 151 -27.38 11.10 12.36
C LEU A 151 -25.91 11.35 11.96
N MET A 152 -25.14 12.03 12.81
CA MET A 152 -23.69 12.25 12.61
C MET A 152 -22.90 10.95 12.63
N MET A 153 -23.16 10.04 13.58
CA MET A 153 -22.51 8.71 13.60
C MET A 153 -22.81 7.94 12.31
N GLN A 154 -24.06 7.94 11.86
CA GLN A 154 -24.43 7.25 10.62
C GLN A 154 -23.79 7.89 9.38
N ALA A 155 -23.67 9.23 9.34
CA ALA A 155 -22.97 9.93 8.25
C ALA A 155 -21.49 9.55 8.19
N ASN A 156 -20.79 9.60 9.33
CA ASN A 156 -19.40 9.16 9.46
C ASN A 156 -19.20 7.70 9.05
N ILE A 157 -20.08 6.81 9.50
CA ILE A 157 -20.03 5.39 9.13
C ILE A 157 -20.17 5.20 7.61
N ASN A 158 -21.11 5.91 6.97
CA ASN A 158 -21.25 5.85 5.51
C ASN A 158 -20.00 6.39 4.80
N PHE A 159 -19.43 7.49 5.29
CA PHE A 159 -18.18 8.05 4.79
C PHE A 159 -17.03 7.02 4.88
N TRP A 160 -16.80 6.41 6.05
CA TRP A 160 -15.75 5.39 6.25
C TRP A 160 -15.97 4.12 5.43
N LYS A 161 -17.22 3.80 5.09
CA LYS A 161 -17.56 2.67 4.21
C LYS A 161 -17.43 3.01 2.72
N GLY A 162 -17.09 4.26 2.40
CA GLY A 162 -16.96 4.77 1.03
C GLY A 162 -18.30 5.06 0.34
N ASP A 163 -19.40 5.12 1.09
CA ASP A 163 -20.73 5.51 0.61
C ASP A 163 -20.93 7.02 0.79
N ILE A 164 -20.16 7.80 0.01
CA ILE A 164 -20.17 9.26 0.07
C ILE A 164 -21.57 9.83 -0.16
N LYS A 165 -22.34 9.22 -1.07
CA LYS A 165 -23.69 9.66 -1.41
C LYS A 165 -24.64 9.57 -0.22
N LYS A 166 -24.61 8.46 0.53
CA LYS A 166 -25.43 8.35 1.76
C LYS A 166 -24.94 9.28 2.86
N SER A 167 -23.63 9.46 3.01
CA SER A 167 -23.08 10.40 3.98
C SER A 167 -23.57 11.84 3.71
N ARG A 168 -23.46 12.32 2.46
CA ARG A 168 -23.95 13.64 2.04
C ARG A 168 -25.45 13.81 2.28
N ARG A 169 -26.27 12.79 2.01
CA ARG A 169 -27.72 12.84 2.30
C ARG A 169 -28.03 13.05 3.78
N LEU A 170 -27.27 12.40 4.67
CA LEU A 170 -27.42 12.57 6.11
C LEU A 170 -26.98 13.95 6.57
N ILE A 171 -25.88 14.47 6.01
CA ILE A 171 -25.42 15.85 6.24
C ILE A 171 -26.50 16.86 5.82
N THR A 172 -27.08 16.71 4.63
CA THR A 172 -28.19 17.57 4.18
C THR A 172 -29.36 17.54 5.16
N LYS A 173 -29.79 16.34 5.58
CA LYS A 173 -30.86 16.19 6.59
C LYS A 173 -30.51 16.87 7.92
N ILE A 174 -29.25 16.77 8.36
CA ILE A 174 -28.79 17.44 9.59
C ILE A 174 -28.87 18.97 9.43
N ASN A 175 -28.38 19.51 8.32
CA ASN A 175 -28.39 20.95 8.05
C ASN A 175 -29.83 21.49 7.88
N GLU A 176 -30.77 20.68 7.39
CA GLU A 176 -32.20 21.01 7.34
C GLU A 176 -32.85 21.06 8.74
N ILE A 177 -32.52 20.13 9.63
CA ILE A 177 -33.08 20.08 11.00
C ILE A 177 -32.44 21.15 11.89
N TYR A 178 -31.15 21.41 11.70
CA TYR A 178 -30.32 22.31 12.50
C TYR A 178 -29.66 23.38 11.62
N PRO A 179 -30.46 24.31 11.02
CA PRO A 179 -29.90 25.37 10.20
C PRO A 179 -28.96 26.26 11.03
N ASN A 180 -27.90 26.77 10.40
CA ASN A 180 -26.86 27.60 11.03
C ASN A 180 -26.02 26.92 12.12
N SER A 181 -26.01 25.58 12.17
CA SER A 181 -25.09 24.83 13.03
C SER A 181 -23.81 24.42 12.29
N ASP A 182 -22.75 24.16 13.05
CA ASP A 182 -21.43 23.77 12.53
C ASP A 182 -21.16 22.27 12.67
N TYR A 183 -22.19 21.47 13.01
CA TYR A 183 -22.04 20.05 13.34
C TYR A 183 -21.42 19.22 12.21
N THR A 184 -21.71 19.56 10.96
CA THR A 184 -21.33 18.80 9.76
C THR A 184 -20.05 19.29 9.10
N LYS A 185 -19.59 20.52 9.40
CA LYS A 185 -18.51 21.20 8.67
C LYS A 185 -17.23 20.37 8.54
N ASN A 186 -16.83 19.68 9.61
CA ASN A 186 -15.62 18.84 9.59
C ASN A 186 -15.77 17.66 8.62
N LEU A 187 -16.91 16.96 8.68
CA LEU A 187 -17.15 15.81 7.79
C LEU A 187 -17.36 16.27 6.34
N GLU A 188 -17.97 17.43 6.11
CA GLU A 188 -18.05 18.06 4.79
C GLU A 188 -16.66 18.36 4.22
N ALA A 189 -15.76 18.93 5.02
CA ALA A 189 -14.38 19.19 4.63
C ALA A 189 -13.59 17.91 4.35
N GLU A 190 -13.76 16.86 5.16
CA GLU A 190 -13.15 15.55 4.91
C GLU A 190 -13.66 14.92 3.60
N ILE A 191 -14.96 14.98 3.36
CA ILE A 191 -15.57 14.51 2.11
C ILE A 191 -15.01 15.31 0.92
N ALA A 192 -14.96 16.64 1.01
CA ALA A 192 -14.42 17.49 -0.05
C ALA A 192 -12.96 17.16 -0.34
N ALA A 193 -12.13 16.96 0.69
CA ALA A 193 -10.71 16.65 0.53
C ALA A 193 -10.46 15.26 -0.10
N VAL A 194 -11.32 14.27 0.18
CA VAL A 194 -11.21 12.91 -0.38
C VAL A 194 -11.79 12.83 -1.79
N THR A 195 -12.89 13.55 -2.06
CA THR A 195 -13.51 13.58 -3.39
C THR A 195 -12.97 14.70 -4.28
N ALA A 196 -11.92 15.41 -3.86
CA ALA A 196 -11.30 16.44 -4.69
C ALA A 196 -10.77 15.81 -5.98
N THR A 197 -11.12 16.40 -7.11
CA THR A 197 -10.50 16.08 -8.39
C THR A 197 -9.01 16.39 -8.29
N TYR A 198 -8.18 15.47 -8.78
CA TYR A 198 -6.74 15.69 -8.83
C TYR A 198 -6.24 15.60 -10.26
N ILE A 199 -5.18 16.35 -10.52
CA ILE A 199 -4.40 16.33 -11.75
C ILE A 199 -2.97 15.98 -11.39
N LYS A 200 -2.42 14.95 -12.03
CA LYS A 200 -1.00 14.65 -12.00
C LYS A 200 -0.44 14.90 -13.39
N ALA A 201 0.63 15.67 -13.48
CA ALA A 201 1.38 15.87 -14.70
C ALA A 201 2.79 15.36 -14.50
N ASN A 202 3.30 14.59 -15.44
CA ASN A 202 4.63 14.03 -15.40
C ASN A 202 5.32 14.30 -16.74
N PHE A 203 6.49 14.91 -16.68
CA PHE A 203 7.30 15.23 -17.85
C PHE A 203 8.63 14.51 -17.72
N GLU A 204 8.94 13.68 -18.71
CA GLU A 204 10.12 12.84 -18.72
C GLU A 204 10.97 13.13 -19.93
N TYR A 205 12.28 13.19 -19.73
CA TYR A 205 13.26 13.19 -20.80
C TYR A 205 14.26 12.06 -20.54
N GLN A 206 14.42 11.17 -21.52
CA GLN A 206 15.36 10.07 -21.48
C GLN A 206 16.33 10.16 -22.65
N THR A 207 17.58 9.78 -22.39
CA THR A 207 18.63 9.53 -23.38
C THR A 207 19.30 8.22 -23.04
N ASP A 208 19.73 7.45 -24.03
CA ASP A 208 20.50 6.23 -23.83
C ASP A 208 21.61 6.02 -24.86
N SER A 209 22.38 4.94 -24.69
CA SER A 209 23.44 4.55 -25.62
C SER A 209 22.95 3.69 -26.80
N GLN A 210 21.64 3.47 -26.93
CA GLN A 210 21.00 2.74 -28.02
C GLN A 210 20.09 3.72 -28.81
N PRO A 211 20.72 4.66 -29.53
CA PRO A 211 20.33 6.05 -29.81
C PRO A 211 18.82 6.37 -29.77
N LEU A 212 18.17 6.14 -28.64
CA LEU A 212 16.75 6.37 -28.42
C LEU A 212 16.61 7.47 -27.39
N ASP A 213 16.37 8.67 -27.90
CA ASP A 213 16.03 9.82 -27.07
C ASP A 213 14.53 10.02 -27.14
N TYR A 214 13.91 10.31 -25.99
CA TYR A 214 12.49 10.64 -25.99
C TYR A 214 12.12 11.68 -24.95
N PHE A 215 11.05 12.41 -25.26
CA PHE A 215 10.30 13.22 -24.32
C PHE A 215 8.90 12.66 -24.13
N VAL A 216 8.45 12.55 -22.88
CA VAL A 216 7.08 12.11 -22.55
C VAL A 216 6.37 13.17 -21.76
N SER A 217 5.12 13.41 -22.13
CA SER A 217 4.15 14.10 -21.30
C SER A 217 3.06 13.11 -20.88
N HIS A 218 2.86 12.95 -19.58
CA HIS A 218 1.92 12.01 -19.01
C HIS A 218 1.00 12.74 -18.02
N ILE A 219 -0.27 12.85 -18.38
CA ILE A 219 -1.29 13.58 -17.62
C ILE A 219 -2.33 12.59 -17.12
N VAL A 220 -2.60 12.62 -15.82
CA VAL A 220 -3.65 11.83 -15.17
C VAL A 220 -4.63 12.76 -14.49
N VAL A 221 -5.92 12.62 -14.81
CA VAL A 221 -7.01 13.30 -14.11
C VAL A 221 -7.88 12.25 -13.45
N GLY A 222 -8.20 12.41 -12.17
CA GLY A 222 -9.03 11.44 -11.48
C GLY A 222 -9.79 12.00 -10.30
N GLU A 223 -10.79 11.25 -9.84
CA GLU A 223 -11.62 11.59 -8.69
C GLU A 223 -12.02 10.32 -7.94
N TYR A 224 -12.12 10.41 -6.61
CA TYR A 224 -12.78 9.39 -5.80
C TYR A 224 -14.28 9.69 -5.73
N VAL A 225 -15.12 8.86 -6.33
CA VAL A 225 -16.59 9.04 -6.27
C VAL A 225 -17.19 8.09 -5.23
N SER A 226 -16.76 6.83 -5.24
CA SER A 226 -17.21 5.81 -4.29
C SER A 226 -16.25 4.64 -4.25
N ARG A 227 -16.47 3.72 -3.31
CA ARG A 227 -15.71 2.46 -3.24
C ARG A 227 -15.71 1.63 -4.55
N PHE A 228 -16.66 1.85 -5.47
CA PHE A 228 -16.72 1.10 -6.75
C PHE A 228 -16.47 1.96 -7.99
N LEU A 229 -16.36 3.28 -7.82
CA LEU A 229 -16.20 4.21 -8.93
C LEU A 229 -15.13 5.23 -8.54
N ASN A 230 -13.93 5.01 -9.08
CA ASN A 230 -12.75 5.84 -8.89
C ASN A 230 -12.09 6.03 -10.26
N PRO A 231 -12.77 6.77 -11.16
CA PRO A 231 -12.34 6.91 -12.53
C PRO A 231 -11.05 7.73 -12.60
N GLN A 232 -10.18 7.34 -13.53
CA GLN A 232 -8.99 8.08 -13.91
C GLN A 232 -8.89 8.07 -15.42
N LEU A 233 -8.67 9.24 -16.02
CA LEU A 233 -8.27 9.40 -17.40
C LEU A 233 -6.77 9.64 -17.42
N GLU A 234 -6.06 8.87 -18.23
CA GLU A 234 -4.63 8.98 -18.41
C GLU A 234 -4.32 9.19 -19.90
N VAL A 235 -3.53 10.22 -20.19
CA VAL A 235 -3.08 10.57 -21.53
C VAL A 235 -1.57 10.68 -21.50
N SER A 236 -0.90 9.87 -22.32
CA SER A 236 0.56 9.92 -22.48
C SER A 236 0.91 10.19 -23.93
N ARG A 237 1.75 11.19 -24.18
CA ARG A 237 2.33 11.47 -25.49
C ARG A 237 3.85 11.32 -25.41
N TYR A 238 4.39 10.49 -26.29
CA TYR A 238 5.82 10.28 -26.50
C TYR A 238 6.22 10.94 -27.81
N SER A 239 7.37 11.60 -27.79
CA SER A 239 8.04 12.12 -28.98
C SER A 239 9.46 11.61 -28.99
N PHE A 240 9.84 10.93 -30.08
CA PHE A 240 11.10 10.21 -30.22
C PHE A 240 12.08 10.95 -31.14
N THR A 241 13.36 10.77 -30.89
CA THR A 241 14.47 11.24 -31.73
C THR A 241 15.46 10.08 -31.84
N PRO A 242 16.01 9.79 -33.04
CA PRO A 242 16.06 10.63 -34.25
C PRO A 242 14.92 10.46 -35.26
N GLU A 243 14.08 9.44 -35.14
CA GLU A 243 13.13 9.08 -36.20
C GLU A 243 11.92 10.05 -36.33
N ASN A 244 11.82 11.08 -35.47
CA ASN A 244 10.69 12.02 -35.39
C ASN A 244 9.32 11.32 -35.23
N GLU A 245 9.34 10.11 -34.64
CA GLU A 245 8.15 9.31 -34.37
C GLU A 245 7.39 9.84 -33.15
N ASP A 246 6.08 9.65 -33.14
CA ASP A 246 5.20 10.06 -32.04
C ASP A 246 4.28 8.89 -31.65
N ALA A 247 4.10 8.68 -30.34
CA ALA A 247 3.12 7.74 -29.82
C ALA A 247 2.14 8.43 -28.85
N LEU A 248 0.86 8.07 -28.95
CA LEU A 248 -0.22 8.56 -28.10
C LEU A 248 -0.93 7.38 -27.44
N ILE A 249 -1.04 7.46 -26.11
CA ILE A 249 -1.72 6.47 -25.29
C ILE A 249 -2.83 7.16 -24.52
N ILE A 250 -4.06 6.66 -24.64
CA ILE A 250 -5.22 7.17 -23.90
C ILE A 250 -5.87 6.00 -23.17
N GLN A 251 -5.96 6.09 -21.84
CA GLN A 251 -6.50 5.04 -20.98
C GLN A 251 -7.56 5.57 -20.03
N LEU A 252 -8.62 4.79 -19.83
CA LEU A 252 -9.55 4.94 -18.73
C LEU A 252 -9.28 3.84 -17.71
N LYS A 253 -9.09 4.24 -16.45
CA LYS A 253 -8.86 3.33 -15.32
C LYS A 253 -9.97 3.47 -14.30
N ASN A 254 -10.30 2.38 -13.62
CA ASN A 254 -11.16 2.41 -12.46
C ASN A 254 -10.64 1.46 -11.37
N GLN A 255 -10.71 1.93 -10.13
CA GLN A 255 -10.35 1.14 -8.96
C GLN A 255 -11.59 0.80 -8.13
N PHE A 256 -11.69 -0.46 -7.71
CA PHE A 256 -12.80 -1.01 -6.94
C PHE A 256 -12.30 -1.54 -5.59
N TYR A 257 -12.99 -1.20 -4.52
CA TYR A 257 -12.66 -1.56 -3.14
C TYR A 257 -13.75 -2.45 -2.54
N PHE A 258 -13.35 -3.67 -2.17
CA PHE A 258 -14.20 -4.68 -1.55
C PHE A 258 -13.76 -4.91 -0.10
N ASN A 259 -14.01 -3.94 0.78
CA ASN A 259 -13.49 -3.93 2.16
C ASN A 259 -13.79 -5.21 2.97
N LYS A 260 -14.98 -5.81 2.80
CA LYS A 260 -15.34 -7.07 3.48
C LYS A 260 -14.46 -8.24 3.06
N LEU A 261 -14.03 -8.23 1.79
CA LEU A 261 -13.11 -9.21 1.23
C LEU A 261 -11.66 -8.75 1.35
N LYS A 262 -11.38 -7.57 1.91
CA LYS A 262 -10.04 -6.96 1.94
C LYS A 262 -9.32 -7.03 0.58
N LEU A 263 -10.07 -6.70 -0.46
CA LEU A 263 -9.66 -6.88 -1.84
C LEU A 263 -9.83 -5.56 -2.57
N THR A 264 -8.85 -5.24 -3.42
CA THR A 264 -8.91 -4.13 -4.36
C THR A 264 -8.76 -4.69 -5.77
N ALA A 265 -9.61 -4.27 -6.69
CA ALA A 265 -9.47 -4.61 -8.11
C ALA A 265 -9.20 -3.33 -8.90
N ASN A 266 -8.31 -3.40 -9.89
CA ASN A 266 -8.05 -2.31 -10.82
C ASN A 266 -8.31 -2.82 -12.22
N ALA A 267 -9.10 -2.08 -13.00
CA ALA A 267 -9.32 -2.35 -14.40
C ALA A 267 -8.92 -1.12 -15.21
N PHE A 268 -8.35 -1.34 -16.39
CA PHE A 268 -8.13 -0.29 -17.35
C PHE A 268 -8.37 -0.77 -18.78
N GLY A 269 -8.71 0.16 -19.65
CA GLY A 269 -8.85 -0.05 -21.08
C GLY A 269 -8.54 1.23 -21.82
N GLY A 270 -8.02 1.12 -23.03
CA GLY A 270 -7.56 2.27 -23.78
C GLY A 270 -7.12 1.94 -25.19
N ILE A 271 -6.58 2.96 -25.82
CA ILE A 271 -6.00 2.88 -27.16
C ILE A 271 -4.54 3.32 -27.11
N TYR A 272 -3.73 2.65 -27.92
CA TYR A 272 -2.36 2.97 -28.22
C TYR A 272 -2.28 3.28 -29.72
N ILE A 273 -1.79 4.47 -30.04
CA ILE A 273 -1.61 4.94 -31.40
C ILE A 273 -0.12 5.20 -31.58
N ASN A 274 0.51 4.41 -32.45
CA ASN A 274 1.81 4.76 -33.02
C ASN A 274 1.53 5.48 -34.35
N HIS A 275 2.02 6.71 -34.54
CA HIS A 275 1.68 7.49 -35.75
C HIS A 275 2.32 6.94 -37.03
N SER A 276 3.29 6.03 -36.92
CA SER A 276 3.88 5.32 -38.06
C SER A 276 3.26 3.97 -38.38
N ASP A 277 2.26 3.54 -37.62
CA ASP A 277 1.53 2.31 -37.85
C ASP A 277 0.03 2.47 -37.49
N LYS A 278 -0.68 1.35 -37.38
CA LYS A 278 -2.08 1.29 -36.94
C LYS A 278 -2.18 1.53 -35.44
N SER A 279 -3.40 1.81 -34.99
CA SER A 279 -3.73 1.80 -33.56
C SER A 279 -4.02 0.37 -33.07
N ASP A 280 -3.79 0.15 -31.78
CA ASP A 280 -4.15 -1.09 -31.09
C ASP A 280 -4.81 -0.76 -29.75
N TRP A 281 -5.55 -1.71 -29.20
CA TRP A 281 -6.13 -1.59 -27.88
C TRP A 281 -5.16 -2.09 -26.82
N ILE A 282 -5.27 -1.50 -25.64
CA ILE A 282 -4.56 -1.91 -24.43
C ILE A 282 -5.57 -2.03 -23.30
N GLY A 283 -5.28 -2.86 -22.32
CA GLY A 283 -6.21 -3.08 -21.23
C GLY A 283 -5.73 -4.15 -20.28
N GLY A 284 -6.32 -4.17 -19.09
CA GLY A 284 -5.93 -5.14 -18.10
C GLY A 284 -6.81 -5.13 -16.86
N LEU A 285 -6.66 -6.19 -16.08
CA LEU A 285 -7.30 -6.39 -14.80
C LEU A 285 -6.25 -6.87 -13.80
N SER A 286 -6.24 -6.27 -12.62
CA SER A 286 -5.45 -6.75 -11.49
C SER A 286 -6.28 -6.80 -10.23
N ILE A 287 -5.96 -7.75 -9.36
CA ILE A 287 -6.59 -7.95 -8.07
C ILE A 287 -5.48 -7.97 -7.02
N THR A 288 -5.61 -7.13 -5.99
CA THR A 288 -4.78 -7.11 -4.80
C THR A 288 -5.58 -7.57 -3.60
N LYS A 289 -5.06 -8.53 -2.84
CA LYS A 289 -5.69 -9.13 -1.67
C LYS A 289 -4.79 -8.98 -0.45
N ASP A 290 -5.31 -8.41 0.63
CA ASP A 290 -4.68 -8.51 1.96
C ASP A 290 -4.90 -9.93 2.49
N LEU A 291 -3.80 -10.68 2.63
CA LEU A 291 -3.80 -12.07 3.08
C LEU A 291 -3.80 -12.12 4.62
N PHE A 292 -2.63 -12.02 5.23
CA PHE A 292 -2.43 -12.04 6.67
C PHE A 292 -1.18 -11.22 7.04
N LYS A 293 -1.08 -10.73 8.29
CA LYS A 293 0.14 -10.13 8.85
C LYS A 293 0.88 -9.12 7.94
N LYS A 294 0.15 -8.17 7.32
CA LYS A 294 0.70 -7.18 6.38
C LYS A 294 1.35 -7.79 5.13
N THR A 295 0.83 -8.93 4.68
CA THR A 295 1.16 -9.56 3.41
C THR A 295 0.07 -9.25 2.39
N PHE A 296 0.48 -8.78 1.22
CA PHE A 296 -0.41 -8.49 0.09
C PHE A 296 -0.01 -9.36 -1.09
N LEU A 297 -1.01 -9.93 -1.76
CA LEU A 297 -0.83 -10.65 -3.02
C LEU A 297 -1.55 -9.88 -4.11
N LYS A 298 -0.84 -9.56 -5.19
CA LYS A 298 -1.40 -8.96 -6.39
C LYS A 298 -1.21 -9.93 -7.55
N VAL A 299 -2.26 -10.14 -8.32
CA VAL A 299 -2.22 -10.94 -9.55
C VAL A 299 -2.98 -10.20 -10.63
N GLY A 300 -2.58 -10.36 -11.88
CA GLY A 300 -3.27 -9.69 -12.97
C GLY A 300 -2.85 -10.14 -14.34
N TYR A 301 -3.61 -9.64 -15.30
CA TYR A 301 -3.37 -9.77 -16.72
C TYR A 301 -3.45 -8.38 -17.35
N ALA A 302 -2.53 -8.06 -18.26
CA ALA A 302 -2.55 -6.81 -18.99
C ALA A 302 -1.96 -6.96 -20.40
N LYS A 303 -2.61 -6.35 -21.39
CA LYS A 303 -2.05 -6.06 -22.71
C LYS A 303 -1.53 -4.62 -22.69
N ASN A 304 -0.22 -4.46 -22.88
CA ASN A 304 0.48 -3.17 -22.83
C ASN A 304 1.22 -2.91 -24.15
N ASN A 305 1.53 -1.65 -24.41
CA ASN A 305 2.46 -1.26 -25.47
C ASN A 305 3.92 -1.38 -25.01
N LEU A 306 4.86 -1.46 -25.95
CA LEU A 306 6.29 -1.44 -25.69
C LEU A 306 7.00 -0.40 -26.58
N LEU A 307 7.79 0.46 -25.95
CA LEU A 307 8.51 1.59 -26.58
C LEU A 307 9.94 1.62 -26.01
N SER A 308 10.73 0.59 -26.29
CA SER A 308 12.02 0.32 -25.63
C SER A 308 13.23 0.26 -26.58
N THR A 309 13.01 0.22 -27.89
CA THR A 309 14.04 0.24 -28.93
C THR A 309 13.60 1.19 -30.04
N ILE A 310 14.53 1.64 -30.88
CA ILE A 310 14.21 2.46 -32.06
C ILE A 310 13.16 1.76 -32.93
N ALA A 311 13.36 0.48 -33.25
CA ALA A 311 12.41 -0.28 -34.06
C ALA A 311 11.01 -0.41 -33.42
N SER A 312 10.91 -0.49 -32.09
CA SER A 312 9.60 -0.51 -31.41
C SER A 312 8.85 0.83 -31.52
N THR A 313 9.54 1.93 -31.83
CA THR A 313 8.92 3.25 -32.00
C THR A 313 8.33 3.46 -33.39
N SER A 314 8.72 2.65 -34.38
CA SER A 314 8.20 2.73 -35.76
C SER A 314 7.06 1.74 -36.04
N ILE A 315 6.74 0.83 -35.10
CA ILE A 315 5.69 -0.18 -35.24
C ILE A 315 4.73 -0.19 -34.06
N ASN A 316 3.52 -0.70 -34.25
CA ASN A 316 2.63 -0.97 -33.12
C ASN A 316 3.03 -2.26 -32.40
N LEU A 317 3.92 -2.13 -31.41
CA LEU A 317 4.36 -3.24 -30.58
C LEU A 317 3.56 -3.34 -29.28
N THR A 318 2.80 -4.43 -29.12
CA THR A 318 2.13 -4.79 -27.86
C THR A 318 2.50 -6.18 -27.38
N TYR A 319 2.39 -6.40 -26.08
CA TYR A 319 2.56 -7.71 -25.45
C TYR A 319 1.49 -7.93 -24.39
N GLN A 320 1.18 -9.19 -24.14
CA GLN A 320 0.29 -9.64 -23.09
C GLN A 320 1.13 -10.11 -21.89
N SER A 321 0.74 -9.75 -20.68
CA SER A 321 1.45 -10.08 -19.46
C SER A 321 0.53 -10.77 -18.46
N LEU A 322 0.95 -11.92 -17.95
CA LEU A 322 0.40 -12.54 -16.75
C LEU A 322 1.40 -12.33 -15.61
N PHE A 323 0.98 -11.65 -14.55
CA PHE A 323 1.89 -11.26 -13.49
C PHE A 323 1.36 -11.55 -12.10
N GLY A 324 2.28 -11.74 -11.16
CA GLY A 324 2.03 -11.92 -9.74
C GLY A 324 3.07 -11.19 -8.91
N GLU A 325 2.64 -10.52 -7.86
CA GLU A 325 3.49 -9.79 -6.91
C GLU A 325 3.07 -10.16 -5.49
N ILE A 326 4.05 -10.32 -4.59
CA ILE A 326 3.83 -10.51 -3.16
C ILE A 326 4.64 -9.48 -2.37
N ASP A 327 3.95 -8.72 -1.55
CA ASP A 327 4.56 -7.76 -0.62
C ASP A 327 4.42 -8.29 0.81
N TYR A 328 5.47 -8.14 1.60
CA TYR A 328 5.45 -8.45 3.02
C TYR A 328 6.19 -7.39 3.82
N SER A 329 5.64 -6.99 4.95
CA SER A 329 6.30 -6.05 5.85
C SER A 329 6.14 -6.42 7.32
N ASN A 330 7.23 -6.33 8.08
CA ASN A 330 7.21 -6.45 9.53
C ASN A 330 8.06 -5.33 10.17
N LYS A 331 8.33 -5.43 11.48
CA LYS A 331 9.06 -4.39 12.22
C LYS A 331 10.55 -4.25 11.84
N TRP A 332 11.10 -5.20 11.09
CA TRP A 332 12.52 -5.26 10.72
C TRP A 332 12.77 -5.10 9.23
N ILE A 333 11.88 -5.67 8.40
CA ILE A 333 12.09 -5.76 6.96
C ILE A 333 10.84 -5.40 6.14
N VAL A 334 11.09 -5.07 4.89
CA VAL A 334 10.12 -5.03 3.78
C VAL A 334 10.65 -5.97 2.70
N LEU A 335 9.78 -6.82 2.18
CA LEU A 335 10.05 -7.77 1.10
C LEU A 335 9.05 -7.51 -0.02
N HIS A 336 9.55 -7.56 -1.25
CA HIS A 336 8.73 -7.59 -2.45
C HIS A 336 9.28 -8.67 -3.37
N SER A 337 8.41 -9.54 -3.88
CA SER A 337 8.77 -10.50 -4.92
C SER A 337 7.76 -10.45 -6.04
N TRP A 338 8.20 -10.68 -7.27
CA TRP A 338 7.35 -10.58 -8.44
C TRP A 338 7.72 -11.63 -9.48
N TYR A 339 6.74 -11.96 -10.32
CA TYR A 339 6.84 -12.84 -11.47
C TYR A 339 6.04 -12.21 -12.62
N ASN A 340 6.58 -12.28 -13.83
CA ASN A 340 5.94 -11.79 -15.04
C ASN A 340 6.20 -12.76 -16.19
N HIS A 341 5.13 -13.09 -16.90
CA HIS A 341 5.15 -13.92 -18.11
C HIS A 341 4.58 -13.10 -19.26
N GLN A 342 5.45 -12.66 -20.16
CA GLN A 342 5.12 -11.82 -21.31
C GLN A 342 5.01 -12.68 -22.56
N MET A 343 3.95 -12.48 -23.33
CA MET A 343 3.69 -13.12 -24.62
C MET A 343 3.58 -12.03 -25.68
N PHE A 344 4.42 -12.10 -26.70
CA PHE A 344 4.48 -11.13 -27.79
C PHE A 344 3.64 -11.59 -29.00
N TYR A 345 3.52 -10.72 -30.01
CA TYR A 345 2.71 -10.97 -31.20
C TYR A 345 3.30 -12.03 -32.15
N ASP A 346 4.60 -12.27 -32.01
CA ASP A 346 5.42 -13.23 -32.76
C ASP A 346 5.58 -14.56 -32.00
N ASP A 347 4.70 -14.81 -31.03
CA ASP A 347 4.69 -15.99 -30.16
C ASP A 347 5.92 -16.13 -29.22
N ASN A 348 6.86 -15.18 -29.23
CA ASN A 348 7.97 -15.19 -28.29
C ASN A 348 7.49 -14.93 -26.85
N ILE A 349 8.13 -15.59 -25.91
CA ILE A 349 7.80 -15.53 -24.49
C ILE A 349 9.01 -15.04 -23.71
N ILE A 350 8.79 -14.04 -22.86
CA ILE A 350 9.77 -13.57 -21.88
C ILE A 350 9.27 -13.87 -20.47
N LYS A 351 10.06 -14.59 -19.69
CA LYS A 351 9.80 -14.93 -18.29
C LYS A 351 10.76 -14.15 -17.42
N SER A 352 10.20 -13.42 -16.46
CA SER A 352 11.00 -12.66 -15.50
C SER A 352 10.50 -12.92 -14.09
N PHE A 353 11.43 -13.01 -13.15
CA PHE A 353 11.10 -12.99 -11.73
C PHE A 353 12.17 -12.26 -10.95
N GLY A 354 11.78 -11.76 -9.78
CA GLY A 354 12.71 -11.02 -8.94
C GLY A 354 12.20 -10.88 -7.52
N SER A 355 13.12 -10.52 -6.65
CA SER A 355 12.80 -10.21 -5.27
C SER A 355 13.78 -9.19 -4.72
N TRP A 356 13.32 -8.34 -3.81
CA TRP A 356 14.19 -7.55 -2.98
C TRP A 356 13.72 -7.55 -1.53
N ILE A 357 14.69 -7.50 -0.63
CA ILE A 357 14.49 -7.36 0.81
C ILE A 357 15.25 -6.13 1.30
N LEU A 358 14.55 -5.25 2.01
CA LEU A 358 15.11 -4.03 2.60
C LEU A 358 14.90 -4.03 4.11
N SER A 359 15.86 -3.45 4.84
CA SER A 359 15.63 -3.08 6.24
C SER A 359 14.50 -2.05 6.35
N GLN A 360 13.79 -2.05 7.48
CA GLN A 360 12.97 -0.89 7.84
C GLN A 360 13.86 0.37 7.96
N PRO A 361 13.31 1.58 7.74
CA PRO A 361 14.08 2.81 7.83
C PRO A 361 14.72 2.99 9.21
N ILE A 362 16.05 2.99 9.26
CA ILE A 362 16.81 3.28 10.47
C ILE A 362 16.92 4.79 10.59
N LYS A 363 16.32 5.36 11.63
CA LYS A 363 16.15 6.81 11.77
C LYS A 363 17.26 7.43 12.61
N PHE A 364 17.90 8.46 12.07
CA PHE A 364 18.86 9.30 12.77
C PHE A 364 18.55 10.79 12.52
N LYS A 365 17.89 11.44 13.49
CA LYS A 365 17.40 12.82 13.37
C LYS A 365 16.51 13.01 12.12
N LYS A 366 16.96 13.82 11.16
CA LYS A 366 16.28 14.12 9.89
C LYS A 366 16.68 13.18 8.75
N LEU A 367 17.59 12.24 9.02
CA LEU A 367 18.09 11.25 8.07
C LEU A 367 17.46 9.88 8.39
N ASN A 368 17.11 9.15 7.35
CA ASN A 368 16.77 7.74 7.43
C ASN A 368 17.58 6.98 6.40
N PHE A 369 18.03 5.78 6.73
CA PHE A 369 18.70 4.91 5.77
C PHE A 369 18.08 3.52 5.74
N GLN A 370 18.16 2.87 4.59
CA GLN A 370 17.79 1.49 4.36
C GLN A 370 18.88 0.80 3.58
N ILE A 371 19.12 -0.46 3.91
CA ILE A 371 20.01 -1.36 3.20
C ILE A 371 19.24 -2.60 2.80
N GLY A 372 19.61 -3.21 1.69
CA GLY A 372 18.94 -4.39 1.21
C GLY A 372 19.70 -5.14 0.15
N TYR A 373 19.07 -6.21 -0.29
CA TYR A 373 19.55 -7.10 -1.32
C TYR A 373 18.43 -7.32 -2.33
N SER A 374 18.78 -7.40 -3.60
CA SER A 374 17.87 -7.77 -4.68
C SER A 374 18.43 -8.86 -5.56
N PHE A 375 17.51 -9.63 -6.12
CA PHE A 375 17.74 -10.66 -7.10
C PHE A 375 16.78 -10.44 -8.27
N ASN A 376 17.26 -10.61 -9.51
CA ASN A 376 16.43 -10.63 -10.70
C ASN A 376 16.95 -11.68 -11.68
N TYR A 377 16.00 -12.38 -12.32
CA TYR A 377 16.25 -13.29 -13.42
C TYR A 377 15.28 -12.98 -14.56
N THR A 378 15.78 -12.97 -15.79
CA THR A 378 14.97 -12.83 -17.01
C THR A 378 15.51 -13.72 -18.12
N ASP A 379 14.59 -14.34 -18.86
CA ASP A 379 14.91 -15.26 -19.94
C ASP A 379 13.85 -15.17 -21.05
N SER A 380 14.29 -15.19 -22.30
CA SER A 380 13.46 -15.21 -23.50
C SER A 380 13.55 -16.54 -24.23
N GLU A 381 12.42 -17.03 -24.77
CA GLU A 381 12.41 -18.26 -25.57
C GLU A 381 13.13 -18.07 -26.91
N ASP A 382 12.92 -16.94 -27.58
CA ASP A 382 13.62 -16.57 -28.80
C ASP A 382 14.51 -15.33 -28.62
N THR A 383 15.71 -15.39 -29.22
CA THR A 383 16.65 -14.27 -29.29
C THR A 383 16.39 -13.46 -30.56
N LEU A 384 16.03 -12.18 -30.38
CA LEU A 384 15.83 -11.19 -31.44
C LEU A 384 17.04 -10.26 -31.61
N PHE A 385 18.19 -10.71 -31.14
CA PHE A 385 19.46 -10.03 -31.33
C PHE A 385 20.00 -10.30 -32.73
N PHE A 386 20.60 -9.29 -33.36
CA PHE A 386 21.33 -9.44 -34.61
C PHE A 386 22.45 -8.40 -34.67
N PHE A 387 23.43 -8.63 -35.55
CA PHE A 387 24.48 -7.65 -35.81
C PHE A 387 24.07 -6.80 -37.02
N ASP A 388 24.14 -5.48 -36.88
CA ASP A 388 23.92 -4.57 -37.99
C ASP A 388 25.06 -4.63 -39.02
N ASN A 389 24.95 -3.83 -40.09
CA ASN A 389 25.95 -3.80 -41.18
C ASN A 389 27.32 -3.28 -40.73
N GLN A 390 27.40 -2.70 -39.53
CA GLN A 390 28.61 -2.18 -38.91
C GLN A 390 29.18 -3.17 -37.88
N GLY A 391 28.54 -4.33 -37.69
CA GLY A 391 28.91 -5.34 -36.71
C GLY A 391 28.51 -5.00 -35.28
N VAL A 392 27.63 -4.00 -35.08
CA VAL A 392 27.09 -3.62 -33.77
C VAL A 392 25.86 -4.46 -33.47
N GLY A 393 25.85 -5.06 -32.28
CA GLY A 393 24.74 -5.91 -31.84
C GLY A 393 23.54 -5.10 -31.35
N VAL A 394 22.35 -5.39 -31.88
CA VAL A 394 21.11 -4.67 -31.61
C VAL A 394 19.95 -5.65 -31.44
N TYR A 395 19.01 -5.31 -30.56
CA TYR A 395 17.74 -6.03 -30.42
C TYR A 395 16.65 -5.38 -31.28
N ASN A 396 15.89 -6.18 -32.04
CA ASN A 396 14.82 -5.67 -32.89
C ASN A 396 13.63 -6.67 -32.98
N PRO A 397 12.38 -6.26 -32.67
CA PRO A 397 11.99 -4.92 -32.24
C PRO A 397 12.06 -4.73 -30.72
N TYR A 398 12.41 -5.74 -29.94
CA TYR A 398 12.46 -5.63 -28.49
C TYR A 398 13.54 -6.50 -27.84
N PHE A 399 13.83 -6.15 -26.59
CA PHE A 399 14.87 -6.76 -25.77
C PHE A 399 14.53 -8.20 -25.39
N THR A 400 15.42 -9.15 -25.71
CA THR A 400 15.27 -10.60 -25.50
C THR A 400 16.53 -11.18 -24.86
N PRO A 401 16.70 -11.01 -23.54
CA PRO A 401 17.88 -11.53 -22.84
C PRO A 401 17.79 -13.04 -22.64
N GLU A 402 18.91 -13.74 -22.80
CA GLU A 402 19.02 -15.18 -22.54
C GLU A 402 19.71 -15.42 -21.19
N GLU A 403 19.00 -16.11 -20.28
CA GLU A 403 19.47 -16.48 -18.94
C GLU A 403 20.14 -15.33 -18.15
N GLN A 404 19.56 -14.12 -18.17
CA GLN A 404 20.11 -12.97 -17.46
C GLN A 404 19.80 -13.05 -15.96
N GLU A 405 20.84 -13.01 -15.13
CA GLU A 405 20.76 -13.08 -13.67
C GLU A 405 21.51 -11.90 -13.04
N ILE A 406 20.91 -11.22 -12.06
CA ILE A 406 21.52 -10.07 -11.37
C ILE A 406 21.27 -10.15 -9.86
N HIS A 407 22.34 -10.06 -9.09
CA HIS A 407 22.36 -9.88 -7.64
C HIS A 407 22.90 -8.49 -7.29
N SER A 408 22.14 -7.74 -6.51
CA SER A 408 22.51 -6.36 -6.18
C SER A 408 22.36 -6.01 -4.72
N GLY A 409 23.19 -5.08 -4.27
CA GLY A 409 23.02 -4.36 -3.01
C GLY A 409 22.20 -3.10 -3.25
N ILE A 410 21.18 -2.88 -2.42
CA ILE A 410 20.37 -1.67 -2.45
C ILE A 410 20.70 -0.81 -1.23
N PHE A 411 20.91 0.48 -1.46
CA PHE A 411 21.09 1.45 -0.41
C PHE A 411 20.22 2.68 -0.67
N ILE A 412 19.49 3.13 0.34
CA ILE A 412 18.59 4.28 0.23
C ILE A 412 18.87 5.23 1.40
N ILE A 413 19.08 6.50 1.09
CA ILE A 413 19.14 7.60 2.06
C ILE A 413 17.97 8.54 1.81
N ASN A 414 17.28 8.87 2.89
CA ASN A 414 16.18 9.82 2.91
C ASN A 414 16.51 10.96 3.87
N TYR A 415 16.50 12.21 3.39
CA TYR A 415 16.76 13.40 4.20
C TYR A 415 15.57 14.36 4.17
N LYS A 416 15.09 14.76 5.36
CA LYS A 416 13.97 15.70 5.51
C LYS A 416 14.42 16.98 6.22
N PRO A 417 15.05 17.94 5.51
CA PRO A 417 15.56 19.17 6.12
C PRO A 417 14.44 20.02 6.72
N SER A 418 13.24 20.00 6.12
CA SER A 418 12.06 20.74 6.58
C SER A 418 10.78 19.92 6.35
N LYS A 419 9.62 20.44 6.78
CA LYS A 419 8.31 19.82 6.50
C LYS A 419 7.91 19.90 5.02
N LYS A 420 8.50 20.83 4.25
CA LYS A 420 8.17 21.06 2.84
C LYS A 420 9.10 20.31 1.88
N ILE A 421 10.32 19.99 2.30
CA ILE A 421 11.37 19.43 1.44
C ILE A 421 11.71 18.02 1.88
N SER A 422 11.78 17.08 0.94
CA SER A 422 12.34 15.75 1.15
C SER A 422 13.32 15.44 0.02
N LEU A 423 14.49 14.95 0.36
CA LEU A 423 15.52 14.50 -0.57
C LEU A 423 15.68 12.99 -0.42
N GLU A 424 15.82 12.28 -1.52
CA GLU A 424 16.14 10.86 -1.55
C GLU A 424 17.33 10.61 -2.46
N ALA A 425 18.23 9.72 -2.03
CA ALA A 425 19.27 9.15 -2.85
C ALA A 425 19.19 7.64 -2.73
N LYS A 426 19.17 6.94 -3.86
CA LYS A 426 19.16 5.47 -3.94
C LYS A 426 20.30 5.01 -4.82
N VAL A 427 20.96 3.93 -4.41
CA VAL A 427 21.97 3.22 -5.19
C VAL A 427 21.54 1.76 -5.27
N ASN A 428 21.54 1.21 -6.47
CA ASN A 428 21.41 -0.21 -6.72
C ASN A 428 22.69 -0.67 -7.45
N TYR A 429 23.48 -1.50 -6.80
CA TYR A 429 24.80 -1.93 -7.29
C TYR A 429 24.83 -3.45 -7.46
N GLY A 430 24.86 -3.92 -8.70
CA GLY A 430 24.92 -5.33 -9.05
C GLY A 430 26.33 -5.89 -8.92
N PHE A 431 26.58 -6.65 -7.86
CA PHE A 431 27.89 -7.23 -7.60
C PHE A 431 28.10 -8.59 -8.28
N ILE A 432 27.02 -9.26 -8.69
CA ILE A 432 27.05 -10.43 -9.58
C ILE A 432 26.01 -10.19 -10.67
N GLY A 433 26.43 -10.11 -11.92
CA GLY A 433 25.56 -10.09 -13.08
C GLY A 433 26.07 -11.11 -14.09
N ASN A 434 25.20 -12.01 -14.55
CA ASN A 434 25.50 -13.03 -15.55
C ASN A 434 24.48 -12.93 -16.69
N ILE A 435 24.91 -13.24 -17.91
CA ILE A 435 24.03 -13.34 -19.08
C ILE A 435 24.66 -14.26 -20.13
N ARG A 436 23.84 -14.96 -20.90
CA ARG A 436 24.30 -15.66 -22.11
C ARG A 436 24.27 -14.69 -23.29
N ASN A 437 25.44 -14.16 -23.63
CA ASN A 437 25.58 -13.15 -24.66
C ASN A 437 25.87 -13.79 -26.04
N PRO A 438 25.17 -13.39 -27.11
CA PRO A 438 25.50 -13.85 -28.46
C PRO A 438 26.89 -13.36 -28.91
N TYR A 439 27.61 -14.20 -29.67
CA TYR A 439 28.85 -13.81 -30.33
C TYR A 439 28.74 -13.82 -31.86
N PRO A 440 29.42 -12.90 -32.56
CA PRO A 440 29.36 -12.80 -34.00
C PRO A 440 30.20 -13.89 -34.69
N VAL A 441 29.69 -14.43 -35.78
CA VAL A 441 30.46 -15.21 -36.77
C VAL A 441 30.22 -14.61 -38.15
N THR A 442 31.30 -14.30 -38.86
CA THR A 442 31.25 -13.79 -40.23
C THR A 442 30.99 -14.95 -41.19
N THR A 443 29.81 -14.96 -41.83
CA THR A 443 29.40 -16.03 -42.77
C THR A 443 29.76 -15.71 -44.21
N THR A 444 29.76 -14.43 -44.59
CA THR A 444 30.28 -13.91 -45.87
C THR A 444 30.96 -12.56 -45.65
N SER A 445 31.63 -11.99 -46.67
CA SER A 445 32.37 -10.72 -46.56
C SER A 445 31.58 -9.56 -45.94
N ASN A 446 30.25 -9.58 -46.01
CA ASN A 446 29.35 -8.51 -45.53
C ASN A 446 28.23 -9.01 -44.61
N THR A 447 28.22 -10.29 -44.19
CA THR A 447 27.15 -10.83 -43.32
C THR A 447 27.75 -11.38 -42.03
N THR A 448 27.22 -10.90 -40.90
CA THR A 448 27.56 -11.39 -39.56
C THR A 448 26.32 -12.00 -38.94
N GLU A 449 26.42 -13.24 -38.52
CA GLU A 449 25.34 -13.99 -37.87
C GLU A 449 25.72 -14.34 -36.44
N ILE A 450 24.75 -14.81 -35.66
CA ILE A 450 25.01 -15.35 -34.32
C ILE A 450 25.67 -16.72 -34.47
N GLY A 451 26.91 -16.85 -33.99
CA GLY A 451 27.61 -18.13 -33.96
C GLY A 451 27.25 -19.03 -32.78
N GLY A 452 26.59 -18.45 -31.78
CA GLY A 452 26.19 -19.10 -30.53
C GLY A 452 26.26 -18.12 -29.37
N PHE A 453 26.35 -18.65 -28.15
CA PHE A 453 26.32 -17.87 -26.91
C PHE A 453 27.50 -18.22 -26.01
N TYR A 454 27.92 -17.24 -25.20
CA TYR A 454 28.90 -17.43 -24.13
C TYR A 454 28.41 -16.77 -22.84
N ASP A 455 28.85 -17.30 -21.70
CA ASP A 455 28.55 -16.70 -20.41
C ASP A 455 29.39 -15.43 -20.21
N ALA A 456 28.71 -14.29 -20.05
CA ALA A 456 29.32 -13.00 -19.81
C ALA A 456 28.95 -12.50 -18.40
N THR A 457 29.94 -11.96 -17.69
CA THR A 457 29.75 -11.33 -16.38
C THR A 457 29.75 -9.81 -16.51
N PHE A 458 28.91 -9.11 -15.73
CA PHE A 458 28.87 -7.65 -15.73
C PHE A 458 28.40 -7.08 -14.38
N THR A 459 28.56 -5.77 -14.20
CA THR A 459 28.28 -5.05 -12.95
C THR A 459 27.29 -3.91 -13.25
N PRO A 460 25.98 -4.18 -13.23
CA PRO A 460 25.00 -3.12 -13.46
C PRO A 460 24.95 -2.16 -12.28
N LYS A 461 24.71 -0.88 -12.55
CA LYS A 461 24.60 0.17 -11.53
C LYS A 461 23.47 1.12 -11.86
N GLU A 462 22.73 1.54 -10.85
CA GLU A 462 21.69 2.57 -10.95
C GLU A 462 21.82 3.54 -9.78
N TYR A 463 21.91 4.81 -10.09
CA TYR A 463 21.87 5.92 -9.16
C TYR A 463 20.58 6.69 -9.36
N THR A 464 19.85 6.93 -8.28
CA THR A 464 18.63 7.75 -8.31
C THR A 464 18.74 8.87 -7.29
N GLY A 465 18.49 10.10 -7.72
CA GLY A 465 18.34 11.25 -6.86
C GLY A 465 16.93 11.84 -7.02
N SER A 466 16.27 12.17 -5.91
CA SER A 466 14.93 12.76 -5.95
C SER A 466 14.79 13.93 -4.98
N ILE A 467 14.08 14.97 -5.42
CA ILE A 467 13.76 16.17 -4.66
C ILE A 467 12.25 16.38 -4.70
N LYS A 468 11.62 16.28 -3.54
CA LYS A 468 10.19 16.56 -3.37
C LYS A 468 9.98 17.87 -2.62
N TYR A 469 9.15 18.74 -3.18
CA TYR A 469 8.75 20.01 -2.59
C TYR A 469 7.21 20.12 -2.47
N ASN A 470 6.74 20.35 -1.25
CA ASN A 470 5.33 20.63 -0.97
C ASN A 470 5.11 22.15 -0.93
N PHE A 471 4.60 22.73 -2.03
CA PHE A 471 4.27 24.16 -2.10
C PHE A 471 3.11 24.50 -1.16
N SER A 472 2.08 23.64 -1.18
CA SER A 472 0.91 23.70 -0.30
C SER A 472 0.42 22.28 0.02
N ASN A 473 -0.70 22.15 0.73
CA ASN A 473 -1.34 20.85 0.94
C ASN A 473 -1.93 20.25 -0.34
N ASN A 474 -2.16 21.08 -1.36
CA ASN A 474 -2.81 20.70 -2.61
C ASN A 474 -1.85 20.69 -3.80
N PHE A 475 -0.61 21.17 -3.64
CA PHE A 475 0.36 21.28 -4.72
C PHE A 475 1.73 20.77 -4.31
N ILE A 476 2.18 19.71 -5.00
CA ILE A 476 3.43 19.01 -4.73
C ILE A 476 4.17 18.85 -6.05
N ALA A 477 5.47 19.13 -6.05
CA ALA A 477 6.37 18.80 -7.15
C ALA A 477 7.43 17.81 -6.70
N ASN A 478 7.88 16.97 -7.63
CA ASN A 478 8.93 15.99 -7.44
C ASN A 478 9.83 15.97 -8.69
N ILE A 479 11.12 16.17 -8.51
CA ILE A 479 12.12 16.01 -9.58
C ILE A 479 12.90 14.76 -9.25
N THR A 480 13.06 13.86 -10.21
CA THR A 480 13.88 12.66 -10.10
C THR A 480 14.88 12.61 -11.23
N TYR A 481 16.11 12.22 -10.92
CA TYR A 481 17.16 11.91 -11.88
C TYR A 481 17.59 10.46 -11.69
N ILE A 482 17.73 9.72 -12.79
CA ILE A 482 18.24 8.35 -12.83
C ILE A 482 19.41 8.28 -13.79
N ASP A 483 20.52 7.71 -13.34
CA ASP A 483 21.67 7.33 -14.15
C ASP A 483 21.88 5.83 -14.00
N GLN A 484 21.77 5.09 -15.09
CA GLN A 484 21.81 3.63 -15.07
C GLN A 484 22.74 3.09 -16.14
N GLU A 485 23.48 2.06 -15.78
CA GLU A 485 24.32 1.27 -16.67
C GLU A 485 23.96 -0.20 -16.52
N THR A 486 23.69 -0.85 -17.64
CA THR A 486 23.37 -2.27 -17.75
C THR A 486 24.41 -2.96 -18.62
N PHE A 487 24.21 -4.25 -18.92
CA PHE A 487 25.04 -4.93 -19.89
C PHE A 487 24.94 -4.33 -21.31
N PHE A 488 23.74 -3.90 -21.72
CA PHE A 488 23.46 -3.52 -23.11
C PHE A 488 23.43 -2.01 -23.36
N TYR A 489 23.09 -1.22 -22.34
CA TYR A 489 22.97 0.22 -22.48
C TYR A 489 23.26 0.98 -21.19
N SER A 490 23.68 2.22 -21.36
CA SER A 490 23.64 3.27 -20.35
C SER A 490 22.49 4.22 -20.64
N ARG A 491 21.71 4.62 -19.64
CA ARG A 491 20.62 5.60 -19.79
C ARG A 491 20.67 6.67 -18.72
N LYS A 492 20.24 7.88 -19.11
CA LYS A 492 20.00 9.01 -18.22
C LYS A 492 18.56 9.47 -18.38
N ASN A 493 17.87 9.66 -17.27
CA ASN A 493 16.47 10.03 -17.22
C ASN A 493 16.24 11.16 -16.23
N ILE A 494 15.53 12.21 -16.64
CA ILE A 494 15.03 13.27 -15.76
C ILE A 494 13.52 13.26 -15.82
N ASN A 495 12.90 13.28 -14.65
CA ASN A 495 11.45 13.24 -14.50
C ASN A 495 10.97 14.38 -13.58
N LEU A 496 10.05 15.21 -14.07
CA LEU A 496 9.33 16.23 -13.31
C LEU A 496 7.88 15.80 -13.11
N GLY A 497 7.57 15.36 -11.89
CA GLY A 497 6.22 15.05 -11.44
C GLY A 497 5.58 16.21 -10.69
N ILE A 498 4.34 16.54 -11.05
CA ILE A 498 3.51 17.56 -10.43
C ILE A 498 2.19 16.94 -10.03
N ASN A 499 1.74 17.18 -8.80
CA ASN A 499 0.45 16.71 -8.30
C ASN A 499 -0.33 17.89 -7.73
N PHE A 500 -1.53 18.10 -8.27
CA PHE A 500 -2.44 19.18 -7.91
C PHE A 500 -3.81 18.61 -7.52
N LYS A 501 -4.36 19.08 -6.40
CA LYS A 501 -5.75 18.83 -6.01
C LYS A 501 -6.56 20.11 -6.15
N ILE A 502 -7.67 20.01 -6.86
CA ILE A 502 -8.60 21.11 -7.17
C ILE A 502 -9.49 21.38 -5.98
#